data_AF-A0A1F7QJW0-F1
#
_entry.id   AF-A0A1F7QJW0-F1
#
_cell.length_a   1.000
_cell.length_b   1.000
_cell.length_c   1.000
_cell.angle_alpha   90.00
_cell.angle_beta   90.00
_cell.angle_gamma   90.00
#
_symmetry.space_group_name_H-M   'P 1'
#
loop_
_entity.id
_entity.type
_entity.pdbx_description
1 polymer ?
#
loop_
_entity_poly.entity_id
_entity_poly.type
_entity_poly.pdbx_seq_one_letter_code
_entity_poly.pdbx_strand_id
1 'polypeptide(L)'
;MDANFTGVNLVAFIVALLLSVGFHEAMHGFAAYWLGDTTAYDQGRLTLNPLKHLDLFTSILLPIVLVLAGLPPFFIAKPVPFNPSRVKYDEFGAALIGLAGPLTNFALAVLAAVFLRGIGGQLATPIVDILQIFVIVNVAIGVFNLIPFPPLDGSRVLYAFAPEPLQKVMYQIESGGLITIMLFIFLLFPVLGPIIIKIDNNIINFLL
;
A
#
# COMPACT_ATOMS: atom_id res chain seq x y z
N MET A 1 -13.82 11.79 16.26
CA MET A 1 -13.98 12.68 15.09
C MET A 1 -15.14 12.11 14.30
N ASP A 2 -16.31 12.73 14.39
CA ASP A 2 -17.46 12.36 13.55
C ASP A 2 -17.08 12.66 12.11
N ALA A 3 -16.84 11.62 11.33
CA ALA A 3 -16.43 11.73 9.94
C ALA A 3 -17.63 12.13 9.07
N ASN A 4 -18.07 13.39 9.19
CA ASN A 4 -18.86 14.04 8.17
C ASN A 4 -17.97 14.24 6.95
N PHE A 5 -17.76 13.18 6.16
CA PHE A 5 -17.13 13.27 4.86
C PHE A 5 -18.01 14.18 3.99
N THR A 6 -17.60 15.43 3.85
CA THR A 6 -18.11 16.28 2.77
C THR A 6 -17.81 15.59 1.44
N GLY A 7 -18.62 15.85 0.40
CA GLY A 7 -18.34 15.28 -0.92
C GLY A 7 -16.92 15.60 -1.42
N VAL A 8 -16.38 16.75 -1.03
CA VAL A 8 -14.99 17.16 -1.30
C VAL A 8 -13.99 16.22 -0.61
N ASN A 9 -14.17 15.91 0.66
CA ASN A 9 -13.25 15.05 1.42
C ASN A 9 -13.26 13.61 0.87
N LEU A 10 -14.41 13.12 0.41
CA LEU A 10 -14.50 11.81 -0.22
C LEU A 10 -13.73 11.76 -1.55
N VAL A 11 -13.92 12.76 -2.40
CA VAL A 11 -13.18 12.86 -3.68
C VAL A 11 -11.68 12.98 -3.41
N ALA A 12 -11.29 13.81 -2.44
CA ALA A 12 -9.90 13.96 -2.02
C ALA A 12 -9.30 12.63 -1.55
N PHE A 13 -10.03 11.86 -0.73
CA PHE A 13 -9.61 10.54 -0.28
C PHE A 13 -9.42 9.57 -1.44
N ILE A 14 -10.37 9.48 -2.37
CA ILE A 14 -10.26 8.59 -3.53
C ILE A 14 -9.05 8.98 -4.38
N VAL A 15 -8.88 10.27 -4.70
CA VAL A 15 -7.75 10.74 -5.50
C VAL A 15 -6.42 10.45 -4.79
N ALA A 16 -6.35 10.74 -3.48
CA ALA A 16 -5.18 10.43 -2.66
C ALA A 16 -4.86 8.93 -2.68
N LEU A 17 -5.88 8.07 -2.53
CA LEU A 17 -5.74 6.61 -2.57
C LEU A 17 -5.19 6.14 -3.92
N LEU A 18 -5.78 6.58 -5.03
CA LEU A 18 -5.36 6.19 -6.37
C LEU A 18 -3.91 6.60 -6.67
N LEU A 19 -3.53 7.84 -6.29
CA LEU A 19 -2.16 8.30 -6.43
C LEU A 19 -1.21 7.50 -5.56
N SER A 20 -1.54 7.33 -4.28
CA SER A 20 -0.67 6.65 -3.30
C SER A 20 -0.40 5.20 -3.70
N VAL A 21 -1.43 4.47 -4.13
CA VAL A 21 -1.30 3.10 -4.62
C VAL A 21 -0.58 3.05 -5.96
N GLY A 22 -0.85 4.00 -6.87
CA GLY A 22 -0.15 4.07 -8.15
C GLY A 22 1.36 4.29 -8.01
N PHE A 23 1.77 5.21 -7.14
CA PHE A 23 3.19 5.44 -6.84
C PHE A 23 3.83 4.25 -6.12
N HIS A 24 3.11 3.63 -5.18
CA HIS A 24 3.54 2.43 -4.47
C HIS A 24 3.88 1.28 -5.46
N GLU A 25 2.92 0.94 -6.33
CA GLU A 25 3.08 -0.11 -7.35
C GLU A 25 4.16 0.23 -8.37
N ALA A 26 4.21 1.48 -8.83
CA ALA A 26 5.25 1.93 -9.74
C ALA A 26 6.65 1.72 -9.13
N MET A 27 6.82 2.01 -7.84
CA MET A 27 8.10 1.88 -7.16
C MET A 27 8.53 0.43 -6.92
N HIS A 28 7.61 -0.52 -6.76
CA HIS A 28 7.95 -1.95 -6.88
C HIS A 28 8.55 -2.26 -8.25
N GLY A 29 7.92 -1.78 -9.34
CA GLY A 29 8.43 -1.98 -10.70
C GLY A 29 9.80 -1.35 -10.93
N PHE A 30 10.02 -0.12 -10.46
CA PHE A 30 11.31 0.55 -10.56
C PHE A 30 12.40 -0.15 -9.74
N ALA A 31 12.08 -0.63 -8.54
CA ALA A 31 13.00 -1.41 -7.73
C ALA A 31 13.35 -2.75 -8.40
N ALA A 32 12.36 -3.46 -8.93
CA ALA A 32 12.57 -4.72 -9.67
C ALA A 32 13.50 -4.51 -10.88
N TYR A 33 13.24 -3.45 -11.67
CA TYR A 33 14.08 -3.09 -12.81
C TYR A 33 15.51 -2.78 -12.39
N TRP A 34 15.70 -1.99 -11.33
CA TRP A 34 17.03 -1.65 -10.83
C TRP A 34 17.81 -2.87 -10.31
N LEU A 35 17.09 -3.84 -9.74
CA LEU A 35 17.64 -5.13 -9.31
C LEU A 35 17.77 -6.15 -10.44
N GLY A 36 17.49 -5.78 -11.69
CA GLY A 36 17.78 -6.60 -12.88
C GLY A 36 16.60 -7.35 -13.48
N ASP A 37 15.39 -7.25 -12.91
CA ASP A 37 14.20 -7.85 -13.48
C ASP A 37 13.46 -6.90 -14.43
N THR A 38 13.48 -7.22 -15.72
CA THR A 38 12.81 -6.43 -16.76
C THR A 38 11.33 -6.77 -16.93
N THR A 39 10.76 -7.72 -16.18
CA THR A 39 9.38 -8.22 -16.40
C THR A 39 8.34 -7.11 -16.47
N ALA A 40 8.33 -6.17 -15.51
CA ALA A 40 7.40 -5.04 -15.52
C ALA A 40 7.65 -4.06 -16.68
N TYR A 41 8.91 -3.87 -17.08
CA TYR A 41 9.30 -3.03 -18.21
C TYR A 41 8.82 -3.63 -19.53
N ASP A 42 9.09 -4.92 -19.75
CA ASP A 42 8.71 -5.66 -20.96
C ASP A 42 7.19 -5.70 -21.17
N GLN A 43 6.41 -5.66 -20.08
CA GLN A 43 4.95 -5.59 -20.11
C GLN A 43 4.40 -4.15 -20.19
N GLY A 44 5.25 -3.13 -20.29
CA GLY A 44 4.83 -1.73 -20.34
C GLY A 44 4.16 -1.22 -19.05
N ARG A 45 4.43 -1.88 -17.92
CA ARG A 45 3.90 -1.57 -16.58
C ARG A 45 4.86 -0.73 -15.74
N LEU A 46 6.07 -0.42 -16.23
CA LEU A 46 6.97 0.52 -15.58
C LEU A 46 6.52 1.97 -15.83
N THR A 47 5.62 2.48 -14.99
CA THR A 47 4.96 3.78 -15.21
C THR A 47 4.44 4.38 -13.91
N LEU A 48 4.51 5.71 -13.81
CA LEU A 48 3.91 6.48 -12.70
C LEU A 48 2.43 6.78 -12.91
N ASN A 49 1.83 6.36 -14.04
CA ASN A 49 0.40 6.56 -14.27
C ASN A 49 -0.40 5.59 -13.37
N PRO A 50 -1.10 6.09 -12.32
CA PRO A 50 -1.82 5.23 -11.36
C PRO A 50 -2.87 4.37 -12.05
N LEU A 51 -3.48 4.85 -13.14
CA LEU A 51 -4.54 4.14 -13.86
C LEU A 51 -4.06 2.83 -14.50
N LYS A 52 -2.76 2.68 -14.75
CA LYS A 52 -2.18 1.44 -15.29
C LYS A 52 -1.98 0.34 -14.23
N HIS A 53 -2.17 0.68 -12.96
CA HIS A 53 -2.04 -0.23 -11.81
C HIS A 53 -3.38 -0.59 -11.17
N LEU A 54 -4.49 -0.04 -11.69
CA LEU A 54 -5.83 -0.34 -11.24
C LEU A 54 -6.46 -1.43 -12.11
N ASP A 55 -7.19 -2.33 -11.47
CA ASP A 55 -8.09 -3.26 -12.14
C ASP A 55 -9.54 -2.83 -11.89
N LEU A 56 -10.36 -2.79 -12.95
CA LEU A 56 -11.74 -2.35 -12.84
C LEU A 56 -12.55 -3.23 -11.87
N PHE A 57 -12.27 -4.53 -11.82
CA PHE A 57 -13.02 -5.45 -10.96
C PHE A 57 -12.55 -5.35 -9.52
N THR A 58 -11.25 -5.44 -9.25
CA THR A 58 -10.75 -5.52 -7.87
C THR A 58 -10.50 -4.16 -7.23
N SER A 59 -10.12 -3.15 -8.02
CA SER A 59 -9.81 -1.81 -7.50
C SER A 59 -11.03 -0.87 -7.48
N ILE A 60 -12.10 -1.19 -8.21
CA ILE A 60 -13.30 -0.34 -8.31
C ILE A 60 -14.57 -1.11 -7.95
N LEU A 61 -14.90 -2.17 -8.68
CA LEU A 61 -16.18 -2.87 -8.51
C LEU A 61 -16.31 -3.57 -7.15
N LEU A 62 -15.25 -4.26 -6.71
CA LEU A 62 -15.22 -4.98 -5.44
C LEU A 62 -15.47 -4.05 -4.24
N PRO A 63 -14.73 -2.93 -4.06
CA PRO A 63 -15.04 -1.97 -3.00
C PRO A 63 -16.51 -1.50 -3.00
N ILE A 64 -17.07 -1.21 -4.19
CA ILE A 64 -18.47 -0.76 -4.33
C ILE A 64 -19.44 -1.84 -3.85
N VAL A 65 -19.26 -3.09 -4.31
CA VAL A 65 -20.12 -4.21 -3.91
C VAL A 65 -20.03 -4.46 -2.40
N LEU A 66 -18.84 -4.37 -1.81
CA LEU A 66 -18.64 -4.52 -0.37
C LEU A 66 -19.39 -3.44 0.42
N VAL A 67 -19.29 -2.17 -0.01
CA VAL A 67 -20.03 -1.06 0.61
C VAL A 67 -21.54 -1.27 0.49
N LEU A 68 -22.04 -1.66 -0.68
CA LEU A 68 -23.47 -1.96 -0.89
C LEU A 68 -23.95 -3.15 -0.05
N ALA A 69 -23.05 -4.10 0.25
CA ALA A 69 -23.30 -5.22 1.14
C ALA A 69 -23.14 -4.87 2.64
N GLY A 70 -22.80 -3.63 2.99
CA GLY A 70 -22.55 -3.18 4.36
C GLY A 70 -21.24 -3.70 4.97
N LEU A 71 -20.31 -4.17 4.12
CA LEU A 71 -18.99 -4.65 4.52
C LEU A 71 -17.93 -3.55 4.34
N PRO A 72 -16.83 -3.59 5.11
CA PRO A 72 -15.70 -2.68 4.90
C PRO A 72 -15.14 -2.81 3.46
N PRO A 73 -14.97 -1.71 2.71
CA PRO A 73 -14.37 -1.76 1.38
C PRO A 73 -12.89 -2.15 1.45
N PHE A 74 -12.47 -3.05 0.56
CA PHE A 74 -11.06 -3.38 0.33
C PHE A 74 -10.67 -2.99 -1.09
N PHE A 75 -9.62 -2.17 -1.20
CA PHE A 75 -9.04 -1.75 -2.47
C PHE A 75 -7.83 -2.63 -2.78
N ILE A 76 -7.91 -3.38 -3.86
CA ILE A 76 -6.81 -4.24 -4.32
C ILE A 76 -6.34 -3.70 -5.66
N ALA A 77 -5.12 -3.16 -5.71
CA ALA A 77 -4.46 -2.85 -6.97
C ALA A 77 -4.02 -4.12 -7.69
N LYS A 78 -3.82 -3.99 -9.00
CA LYS A 78 -3.23 -5.06 -9.79
C LYS A 78 -1.72 -5.02 -9.55
N PRO A 79 -1.13 -5.99 -8.82
CA PRO A 79 0.28 -5.92 -8.45
C PRO A 79 1.17 -5.85 -9.69
N VAL A 80 2.26 -5.11 -9.59
CA VAL A 80 3.30 -5.09 -10.63
C VAL A 80 4.05 -6.44 -10.61
N PRO A 81 4.10 -7.15 -11.74
CA PRO A 81 4.73 -8.47 -11.77
C PRO A 81 6.24 -8.32 -11.71
N PHE A 82 6.87 -9.19 -10.94
CA PHE A 82 8.31 -9.39 -10.97
C PHE A 82 8.63 -10.89 -11.03
N ASN A 83 9.81 -11.21 -11.57
CA ASN A 83 10.32 -12.57 -11.65
C ASN A 83 11.46 -12.75 -10.64
N PRO A 84 11.24 -13.50 -9.53
CA PRO A 84 12.26 -13.72 -8.50
C PRO A 84 13.57 -14.28 -9.06
N SER A 85 13.52 -15.13 -10.08
CA SER A 85 14.72 -15.74 -10.70
C SER A 85 15.61 -14.75 -11.45
N ARG A 86 15.13 -13.52 -11.72
CA ARG A 86 15.89 -12.46 -12.40
C ARG A 86 16.42 -11.39 -11.44
N VAL A 87 15.94 -11.39 -10.20
CA VAL A 87 16.26 -10.36 -9.21
C VAL A 87 17.63 -10.65 -8.58
N LYS A 88 18.49 -9.62 -8.51
CA LYS A 88 19.77 -9.72 -7.79
C LYS A 88 19.56 -9.96 -6.29
N TYR A 89 20.44 -10.74 -5.68
CA TYR A 89 20.45 -11.05 -4.25
C TYR A 89 19.27 -11.93 -3.77
N ASP A 90 18.68 -12.71 -4.67
CA ASP A 90 17.64 -13.70 -4.36
C ASP A 90 16.50 -13.11 -3.49
N GLU A 91 16.16 -13.76 -2.38
CA GLU A 91 15.10 -13.34 -1.45
C GLU A 91 15.38 -11.97 -0.82
N PHE A 92 16.65 -11.57 -0.64
CA PHE A 92 16.98 -10.22 -0.16
C PHE A 92 16.65 -9.16 -1.22
N GLY A 93 16.84 -9.47 -2.49
CA GLY A 93 16.41 -8.61 -3.58
C GLY A 93 14.89 -8.48 -3.62
N ALA A 94 14.17 -9.60 -3.49
CA ALA A 94 12.71 -9.59 -3.38
C ALA A 94 12.22 -8.79 -2.17
N ALA A 95 12.92 -8.85 -1.03
CA ALA A 95 12.64 -8.03 0.14
C ALA A 95 12.83 -6.53 -0.13
N LEU A 96 13.89 -6.14 -0.83
CA LEU A 96 14.10 -4.74 -1.24
C LEU A 96 13.00 -4.25 -2.17
N ILE A 97 12.53 -5.09 -3.09
CA ILE A 97 11.37 -4.78 -3.95
C ILE A 97 10.14 -4.58 -3.09
N GLY A 98 9.84 -5.52 -2.18
CA GLY A 98 8.69 -5.41 -1.27
C GLY A 98 8.75 -4.16 -0.40
N LEU A 99 9.91 -3.71 0.05
CA LEU A 99 10.02 -2.49 0.83
C LEU A 99 9.86 -1.20 0.00
N ALA A 100 10.09 -1.24 -1.31
CA ALA A 100 10.06 -0.05 -2.16
C ALA A 100 8.70 0.65 -2.16
N GLY A 101 7.60 -0.11 -2.21
CA GLY A 101 6.24 0.43 -2.14
C GLY A 101 5.96 1.16 -0.83
N PRO A 102 6.00 0.49 0.34
CA PRO A 102 5.76 1.10 1.64
C PRO A 102 6.65 2.31 1.93
N LEU A 103 7.95 2.22 1.61
CA LEU A 103 8.87 3.34 1.80
C LEU A 103 8.50 4.56 0.95
N THR A 104 7.96 4.34 -0.25
CA THR A 104 7.46 5.42 -1.11
C THR A 104 6.26 6.11 -0.48
N ASN A 105 5.33 5.37 0.12
CA ASN A 105 4.21 5.99 0.82
C ASN A 105 4.68 6.82 2.02
N PHE A 106 5.59 6.32 2.84
CA PHE A 106 6.15 7.12 3.94
C PHE A 106 6.86 8.38 3.43
N ALA A 107 7.63 8.28 2.32
CA ALA A 107 8.24 9.45 1.70
C ALA A 107 7.20 10.48 1.25
N LEU A 108 6.12 10.04 0.59
CA LEU A 108 5.02 10.92 0.18
C LEU A 108 4.32 11.58 1.38
N ALA A 109 4.07 10.83 2.45
CA ALA A 109 3.50 11.35 3.68
C ALA A 109 4.40 12.42 4.33
N VAL A 110 5.70 12.14 4.44
CA VAL A 110 6.69 13.09 4.99
C VAL A 110 6.77 14.36 4.14
N LEU A 111 6.82 14.24 2.82
CA LEU A 111 6.87 15.40 1.93
C LEU A 111 5.62 16.29 2.07
N ALA A 112 4.43 15.69 2.10
CA ALA A 112 3.19 16.43 2.29
C ALA A 112 3.10 17.08 3.68
N ALA A 113 3.56 16.39 4.73
CA ALA A 113 3.62 16.92 6.09
C ALA A 113 4.60 18.10 6.22
N VAL A 114 5.79 18.00 5.63
CA VAL A 114 6.77 19.11 5.60
C VAL A 114 6.18 20.32 4.88
N PHE A 115 5.48 20.11 3.76
CA PHE A 115 4.81 21.19 3.04
C PHE A 115 3.71 21.86 3.89
N LEU A 116 2.88 21.06 4.57
CA LEU A 116 1.86 21.55 5.50
C LEU A 116 2.45 22.36 6.65
N ARG A 117 3.56 21.92 7.24
CA ARG A 117 4.22 22.66 8.33
C ARG A 117 4.86 23.95 7.85
N GLY A 118 5.43 23.95 6.65
CA GLY A 118 6.11 25.12 6.08
C GLY A 118 5.17 26.24 5.67
N ILE A 119 4.04 25.91 5.02
CA ILE A 119 3.14 26.92 4.44
C ILE A 119 1.65 26.72 4.74
N GLY A 120 1.27 25.69 5.52
CA GLY A 120 -0.14 25.33 5.73
C GLY A 120 -0.99 26.44 6.35
N GLY A 121 -0.40 27.28 7.20
CA GLY A 121 -1.09 28.45 7.76
C GLY A 121 -1.45 29.54 6.73
N GLN A 122 -0.88 29.47 5.52
CA GLN A 122 -1.16 30.38 4.41
C GLN A 122 -2.13 29.78 3.38
N LEU A 123 -2.45 28.48 3.50
CA LEU A 123 -3.31 27.77 2.58
C LEU A 123 -4.79 27.90 2.99
N ALA A 124 -5.68 27.82 2.01
CA ALA A 124 -7.12 27.72 2.29
C ALA A 124 -7.42 26.38 3.00
N THR A 125 -8.38 26.40 3.93
CA THR A 125 -8.77 25.21 4.72
C THR A 125 -9.01 23.96 3.87
N PRO A 126 -9.72 24.00 2.72
CA PRO A 126 -9.92 22.80 1.91
C PRO A 126 -8.62 22.20 1.37
N ILE A 127 -7.59 23.02 1.10
CA ILE A 127 -6.28 22.54 0.62
C ILE A 127 -5.55 21.83 1.76
N VAL A 128 -5.61 22.40 2.97
CA VAL A 128 -5.04 21.78 4.18
C VAL A 128 -5.69 20.41 4.42
N ASP A 129 -7.02 20.32 4.36
CA ASP A 129 -7.76 19.09 4.56
C ASP A 129 -7.36 18.02 3.53
N ILE A 130 -7.24 18.39 2.24
CA ILE A 130 -6.81 17.48 1.17
C ILE A 130 -5.40 16.92 1.44
N LEU A 131 -4.47 17.78 1.85
CA LEU A 131 -3.10 17.36 2.15
C LEU A 131 -3.02 16.49 3.40
N GLN A 132 -3.81 16.78 4.44
CA GLN A 132 -3.92 15.93 5.62
C GLN A 132 -4.47 14.54 5.28
N ILE A 133 -5.51 14.48 4.44
CA ILE A 133 -6.03 13.22 3.92
C ILE A 133 -4.94 12.45 3.16
N PHE A 134 -4.15 13.14 2.33
CA PHE A 134 -3.05 12.53 1.59
C PHE A 134 -1.96 11.94 2.52
N VAL A 135 -1.61 12.64 3.60
CA VAL A 135 -0.70 12.13 4.63
C VAL A 135 -1.27 10.87 5.29
N ILE A 136 -2.53 10.94 5.76
CA ILE A 136 -3.21 9.83 6.44
C ILE A 136 -3.27 8.59 5.54
N VAL A 137 -3.67 8.75 4.28
CA VAL A 137 -3.77 7.65 3.31
C VAL A 137 -2.42 6.98 3.08
N ASN A 138 -1.36 7.77 2.88
CA ASN A 138 -0.02 7.22 2.66
C ASN A 138 0.53 6.51 3.90
N VAL A 139 0.36 7.06 5.10
CA VAL A 139 0.77 6.37 6.33
C VAL A 139 0.03 5.04 6.47
N ALA A 140 -1.30 5.04 6.30
CA ALA A 140 -2.10 3.83 6.44
C ALA A 140 -1.70 2.73 5.43
N ILE A 141 -1.50 3.08 4.15
CA ILE A 141 -1.04 2.12 3.12
C ILE A 141 0.37 1.60 3.46
N GLY A 142 1.27 2.49 3.88
CA GLY A 142 2.65 2.14 4.22
C GLY A 142 2.73 1.19 5.42
N VAL A 143 2.03 1.49 6.51
CA VAL A 143 2.00 0.64 7.71
C VAL A 143 1.32 -0.69 7.41
N PHE A 144 0.19 -0.68 6.69
CA PHE A 144 -0.52 -1.92 6.35
C PHE A 144 0.35 -2.87 5.53
N ASN A 145 1.05 -2.37 4.51
CA ASN A 145 1.92 -3.20 3.69
C ASN A 145 3.23 -3.60 4.36
N LEU A 146 3.59 -3.04 5.52
CA LEU A 146 4.73 -3.51 6.32
C LEU A 146 4.39 -4.70 7.25
N ILE A 147 3.12 -5.09 7.34
CA ILE A 147 2.72 -6.25 8.16
C ILE A 147 3.39 -7.51 7.59
N PRO A 148 4.11 -8.31 8.40
CA PRO A 148 4.85 -9.47 7.93
C PRO A 148 3.93 -10.69 7.74
N PHE A 149 2.92 -10.56 6.87
CA PHE A 149 1.95 -11.61 6.58
C PHE A 149 1.74 -11.74 5.06
N PRO A 150 2.06 -12.90 4.42
CA PRO A 150 1.78 -13.08 3.00
C PRO A 150 0.28 -12.94 2.72
N PRO A 151 -0.17 -12.11 1.75
CA PRO A 151 0.55 -11.62 0.58
C PRO A 151 1.11 -10.18 0.68
N LEU A 152 1.12 -9.56 1.87
CA LEU A 152 1.55 -8.18 2.05
C LEU A 152 3.06 -8.03 1.84
N ASP A 153 3.53 -6.86 1.42
CA ASP A 153 4.92 -6.66 1.00
C ASP A 153 5.94 -6.91 2.11
N GLY A 154 5.60 -6.55 3.35
CA GLY A 154 6.43 -6.74 4.54
C GLY A 154 6.75 -8.22 4.80
N SER A 155 5.94 -9.15 4.28
CA SER A 155 6.25 -10.57 4.34
C SER A 155 7.49 -10.95 3.53
N ARG A 156 7.86 -10.20 2.47
CA ARG A 156 9.09 -10.44 1.67
C ARG A 156 10.35 -10.29 2.50
N VAL A 157 10.34 -9.38 3.47
CA VAL A 157 11.44 -9.26 4.44
C VAL A 157 11.52 -10.54 5.28
N LEU A 158 10.38 -11.09 5.69
CA LEU A 158 10.35 -12.35 6.43
C LEU A 158 10.87 -13.53 5.58
N TYR A 159 10.55 -13.60 4.28
CA TYR A 159 11.07 -14.62 3.37
C TYR A 159 12.60 -14.64 3.34
N ALA A 160 13.24 -13.45 3.30
CA ALA A 160 14.69 -13.33 3.24
C ALA A 160 15.43 -13.92 4.46
N PHE A 161 14.78 -13.99 5.63
CA PHE A 161 15.35 -14.58 6.85
C PHE A 161 14.75 -15.94 7.22
N ALA A 162 13.70 -16.37 6.54
CA ALA A 162 13.00 -17.61 6.84
C ALA A 162 13.77 -18.84 6.33
N PRO A 163 13.84 -19.95 7.10
CA PRO A 163 14.38 -21.20 6.60
C PRO A 163 13.45 -21.84 5.55
N GLU A 164 13.97 -22.68 4.66
CA GLU A 164 13.20 -23.29 3.55
C GLU A 164 11.85 -23.91 3.95
N PRO A 165 11.70 -24.63 5.08
CA PRO A 165 10.41 -25.19 5.47
C PRO A 165 9.36 -24.10 5.73
N LEU A 166 9.78 -22.97 6.31
CA LEU A 166 8.90 -21.83 6.58
C LEU A 166 8.56 -21.11 5.28
N GLN A 167 9.52 -20.92 4.37
CA GLN A 167 9.26 -20.34 3.06
C GLN A 167 8.20 -21.13 2.28
N LYS A 168 8.24 -22.47 2.33
CA LYS A 168 7.21 -23.33 1.68
C LYS A 168 5.80 -23.05 2.23
N VAL A 169 5.66 -22.93 3.54
CA VAL A 169 4.37 -22.58 4.18
C VAL A 169 3.92 -21.18 3.76
N MET A 170 4.84 -20.21 3.75
CA MET A 170 4.53 -18.85 3.33
C MET A 170 4.07 -18.82 1.87
N TYR A 171 4.74 -19.53 0.95
CA TYR A 171 4.32 -19.65 -0.45
C TYR A 171 2.93 -20.28 -0.61
N GLN A 172 2.58 -21.28 0.22
CA GLN A 172 1.23 -21.86 0.23
C GLN A 172 0.19 -20.82 0.64
N ILE A 173 0.48 -20.04 1.70
CA ILE A 173 -0.39 -18.96 2.16
C ILE A 173 -0.57 -17.91 1.06
N GLU A 174 0.52 -17.48 0.43
CA GLU A 174 0.50 -16.49 -0.66
C GLU A 174 -0.33 -16.98 -1.86
N SER A 175 -0.19 -18.26 -2.24
CA SER A 175 -0.92 -18.86 -3.36
C SER A 175 -2.44 -18.92 -3.16
N GLY A 176 -2.93 -18.78 -1.93
CA GLY A 176 -4.37 -18.74 -1.62
C GLY A 176 -5.09 -17.47 -2.09
N GLY A 177 -4.36 -16.44 -2.53
CA GLY A 177 -4.91 -15.25 -3.16
C GLY A 177 -5.96 -14.53 -2.30
N LEU A 178 -7.15 -14.30 -2.87
CA LEU A 178 -8.23 -13.59 -2.17
C LEU A 178 -8.68 -14.30 -0.88
N ILE A 179 -8.64 -15.63 -0.83
CA ILE A 179 -9.05 -16.39 0.37
C ILE A 179 -8.12 -16.06 1.53
N THR A 180 -6.81 -16.01 1.28
CA THR A 180 -5.80 -15.65 2.28
C THR A 180 -6.01 -14.23 2.79
N ILE A 181 -6.30 -13.28 1.90
CA ILE A 181 -6.62 -11.89 2.28
C ILE A 181 -7.87 -11.84 3.16
N MET A 182 -8.92 -12.59 2.82
CA MET A 182 -10.13 -12.66 3.64
C MET A 182 -9.86 -13.27 5.02
N LEU A 183 -9.11 -14.38 5.09
CA LEU A 183 -8.75 -15.00 6.37
C LEU A 183 -7.94 -14.05 7.24
N PHE A 184 -7.00 -13.31 6.66
CA PHE A 184 -6.25 -12.27 7.36
C PHE A 184 -7.19 -11.21 7.95
N ILE A 185 -8.11 -10.68 7.16
CA ILE A 185 -9.06 -9.65 7.58
C ILE A 185 -9.99 -10.14 8.69
N PHE A 186 -10.53 -11.36 8.60
CA PHE A 186 -11.52 -11.83 9.57
C PHE A 186 -10.92 -12.45 10.84
N LEU A 187 -9.71 -13.01 10.76
CA LEU A 187 -9.08 -13.71 11.89
C LEU A 187 -7.96 -12.92 12.55
N LEU A 188 -7.05 -12.33 11.76
CA LEU A 188 -5.83 -11.71 12.27
C LEU A 188 -6.01 -10.21 12.51
N PHE A 189 -6.70 -9.52 11.61
CA PHE A 189 -6.90 -8.07 11.70
C PHE A 189 -7.67 -7.62 12.96
N PRO A 190 -8.65 -8.34 13.53
CA PRO A 190 -9.27 -7.93 14.79
C PRO A 190 -8.28 -7.85 15.96
N VAL A 191 -7.22 -8.67 15.93
CA VAL A 191 -6.18 -8.70 16.96
C VAL A 191 -5.08 -7.67 16.67
N LEU A 192 -4.64 -7.58 15.41
CA LEU A 192 -3.57 -6.67 15.00
C LEU A 192 -4.04 -5.23 14.79
N GLY A 193 -5.31 -5.05 14.42
CA GLY A 193 -5.93 -3.78 14.05
C GLY A 193 -5.76 -2.68 15.10
N PRO A 194 -6.01 -2.93 16.40
CA PRO A 194 -5.78 -1.94 17.45
C PRO A 194 -4.31 -1.48 17.53
N ILE A 195 -3.36 -2.38 17.28
CA ILE A 195 -1.92 -2.07 17.27
C ILE A 195 -1.58 -1.24 16.03
N ILE A 196 -2.09 -1.65 14.85
CA ILE A 196 -1.91 -0.93 13.59
C ILE A 196 -2.44 0.50 13.70
N ILE A 197 -3.69 0.66 14.15
CA ILE A 197 -4.32 1.97 14.34
C ILE A 197 -3.52 2.83 15.32
N LYS A 198 -2.96 2.22 16.39
CA LYS A 198 -2.10 2.95 17.33
C LYS A 198 -0.80 3.43 16.67
N ILE A 199 -0.16 2.59 15.85
CA ILE A 199 1.04 2.95 15.10
C ILE A 199 0.72 4.06 14.09
N ASP A 200 -0.34 3.91 13.30
CA ASP A 200 -0.81 4.92 12.35
C ASP A 200 -1.01 6.27 13.03
N ASN A 201 -1.79 6.29 14.13
CA ASN A 201 -2.08 7.51 14.87
C ASN A 201 -0.81 8.15 15.44
N ASN A 202 0.14 7.36 15.95
CA ASN A 202 1.40 7.89 16.46
C ASN A 202 2.23 8.55 15.33
N ILE A 203 2.30 7.93 14.16
CA ILE A 203 3.02 8.48 13.00
C ILE A 203 2.30 9.73 12.49
N ILE A 204 0.98 9.70 12.34
CA ILE A 204 0.17 10.83 11.88
C ILE A 204 0.32 12.02 12.84
N ASN A 205 0.19 11.80 14.15
CA ASN A 205 0.37 12.85 15.16
C ASN A 205 1.80 13.39 15.20
N PHE A 206 2.80 12.60 14.82
CA PHE A 206 4.16 13.06 14.71
C PHE A 206 4.39 13.90 13.44
N LEU A 207 3.69 13.59 12.34
CA LEU A 207 3.85 14.25 11.04
C LEU A 207 3.03 15.53 10.89
N LEU A 208 1.79 15.55 11.37
CA LEU A 208 0.91 16.71 11.33
C LEU A 208 1.11 17.52 12.61
#